data_AF-A0A3L7X8W4-F1
#
_entry.id   AF-A0A3L7X8W4-F1
#
_cell.length_a   1.000
_cell.length_b   1.000
_cell.length_c   1.000
_cell.angle_alpha   90.00
_cell.angle_beta   90.00
_cell.angle_gamma   90.00
#
_symmetry.space_group_name_H-M   'P 1'
#
loop_
_entity.id
_entity.type
_entity.pdbx_description
1 polymer ?
#
loop_
_entity_poly.entity_id
_entity_poly.type
_entity_poly.pdbx_seq_one_letter_code
_entity_poly.pdbx_strand_id
1 'polypeptide(L)'
;MSPIRMSKVESAMRVVLAFNDALNRHDVAGMMALMSDDCLFENTSPAPDGTPYSGRVAVTAFWEEFLRAAPHAHFEVEEMFGQGDRCVVRWKYSWGASGGPGHVRGVDVFRVT
;
A
#
# COMPACT_ATOMS: atom_id res chain seq x y z
N MET A 1 28.35 5.88 -7.06
CA MET A 1 28.11 4.58 -6.37
C MET A 1 27.52 3.60 -7.37
N SER A 2 27.77 2.28 -7.24
CA SER A 2 27.28 1.28 -8.22
C SER A 2 25.78 0.95 -8.02
N PRO A 3 25.00 0.72 -9.10
CA PRO A 3 23.56 0.39 -9.04
C PRO A 3 23.23 -0.79 -8.12
N ILE A 4 24.12 -1.79 -8.05
CA ILE A 4 23.95 -2.97 -7.18
C ILE A 4 23.96 -2.55 -5.69
N ARG A 5 24.77 -1.57 -5.31
CA ARG A 5 24.80 -1.06 -3.93
C ARG A 5 23.56 -0.23 -3.58
N MET A 6 22.96 0.45 -4.55
CA MET A 6 21.68 1.16 -4.37
C MET A 6 20.50 0.20 -4.22
N SER A 7 20.51 -0.95 -4.92
CA SER A 7 19.44 -1.96 -4.81
C SER A 7 19.17 -2.41 -3.37
N LYS A 8 20.22 -2.57 -2.56
CA LYS A 8 20.12 -2.98 -1.16
C LYS A 8 19.66 -1.84 -0.24
N VAL A 9 19.93 -0.58 -0.62
CA VAL A 9 19.55 0.62 0.13
C VAL A 9 18.09 1.00 -0.14
N GLU A 10 17.56 0.70 -1.32
CA GLU A 10 16.20 1.05 -1.76
C GLU A 10 15.26 -0.16 -1.82
N SER A 11 15.62 -1.27 -1.17
CA SER A 11 14.91 -2.56 -1.30
C SER A 11 13.42 -2.43 -0.99
N ALA A 12 13.08 -1.86 0.18
CA ALA A 12 11.68 -1.66 0.57
C ALA A 12 10.94 -0.71 -0.38
N MET A 13 11.59 0.39 -0.80
CA MET A 13 10.99 1.38 -1.69
C MET A 13 10.57 0.75 -3.02
N ARG A 14 11.40 -0.13 -3.60
CA ARG A 14 11.08 -0.82 -4.86
C ARG A 14 9.87 -1.75 -4.72
N VAL A 15 9.81 -2.52 -3.63
CA VAL A 15 8.68 -3.42 -3.35
C VAL A 15 7.40 -2.61 -3.16
N VAL A 16 7.45 -1.50 -2.41
CA VAL A 16 6.27 -0.67 -2.14
C VAL A 16 5.80 0.11 -3.36
N LEU A 17 6.71 0.54 -4.25
CA LEU A 17 6.32 1.09 -5.56
C LEU A 17 5.58 0.05 -6.40
N ALA A 18 6.11 -1.17 -6.50
CA ALA A 18 5.47 -2.26 -7.23
C ALA A 18 4.09 -2.63 -6.62
N PHE A 19 3.97 -2.56 -5.29
CA PHE A 19 2.70 -2.76 -4.59
C PHE A 19 1.69 -1.67 -4.93
N ASN A 20 2.09 -0.39 -4.92
CA ASN A 20 1.21 0.72 -5.30
C ASN A 20 0.78 0.63 -6.77
N ASP A 21 1.68 0.21 -7.66
CA ASP A 21 1.35 -0.03 -9.06
C ASP A 21 0.31 -1.15 -9.22
N ALA A 22 0.44 -2.25 -8.48
CA ALA A 22 -0.55 -3.33 -8.46
C ALA A 22 -1.89 -2.87 -7.89
N LEU A 23 -1.87 -2.11 -6.78
CA LEU A 23 -3.07 -1.50 -6.19
C LEU A 23 -3.82 -0.62 -7.19
N ASN A 24 -3.12 0.28 -7.89
CA ASN A 24 -3.72 1.16 -8.88
C ASN A 24 -4.23 0.43 -10.15
N ARG A 25 -3.73 -0.78 -10.43
CA ARG A 25 -4.29 -1.69 -11.45
C ARG A 25 -5.43 -2.56 -10.92
N HIS A 26 -5.78 -2.43 -9.65
CA HIS A 26 -6.78 -3.23 -8.94
C HIS A 26 -6.43 -4.74 -8.96
N ASP A 27 -5.12 -5.03 -8.95
CA ASP A 27 -4.54 -6.37 -9.05
C ASP A 27 -4.18 -6.91 -7.66
N VAL A 28 -5.18 -7.43 -6.94
CA VAL A 28 -4.99 -7.97 -5.58
C VAL A 28 -3.99 -9.14 -5.58
N ALA A 29 -3.99 -9.98 -6.61
CA ALA A 29 -3.05 -11.09 -6.70
C ALA A 29 -1.60 -10.58 -6.79
N GLY A 30 -1.36 -9.55 -7.62
CA GLY A 30 -0.06 -8.87 -7.72
C GLY A 30 0.35 -8.17 -6.43
N MET A 31 -0.59 -7.56 -5.70
CA MET A 31 -0.32 -6.99 -4.38
C MET A 31 0.13 -8.06 -3.38
N MET A 32 -0.60 -9.19 -3.32
CA MET A 32 -0.33 -10.26 -2.34
C MET A 32 0.94 -11.04 -2.64
N ALA A 33 1.38 -11.10 -3.90
CA ALA A 33 2.67 -11.66 -4.29
C ALA A 33 3.87 -10.90 -3.71
N LEU A 34 3.67 -9.64 -3.29
CA LEU A 34 4.68 -8.78 -2.67
C LEU A 34 4.60 -8.75 -1.13
N MET A 35 3.65 -9.45 -0.53
CA MET A 35 3.45 -9.52 0.92
C MET A 35 3.98 -10.83 1.50
N SER A 36 4.57 -10.78 2.70
CA SER A 36 4.94 -11.97 3.46
C SER A 36 3.71 -12.75 3.93
N ASP A 37 3.88 -14.02 4.27
CA ASP A 37 2.78 -14.88 4.77
C ASP A 37 2.21 -14.34 6.09
N ASP A 38 3.07 -13.73 6.90
CA ASP A 38 2.81 -13.17 8.24
C ASP A 38 2.56 -11.66 8.22
N CYS A 39 2.21 -11.09 7.06
CA CYS A 39 2.04 -9.65 6.91
C CYS A 39 1.04 -9.07 7.92
N LEU A 40 1.31 -7.85 8.38
CA LEU A 40 0.42 -7.07 9.22
C LEU A 40 0.04 -5.80 8.47
N PHE A 41 -1.25 -5.59 8.26
CA PHE A 41 -1.80 -4.37 7.70
C PHE A 41 -2.67 -3.67 8.74
N GLU A 42 -2.35 -2.43 9.07
CA GLU A 42 -3.08 -1.64 10.06
C GLU A 42 -3.99 -0.63 9.35
N ASN A 43 -5.29 -0.92 9.32
CA ASN A 43 -6.28 -0.01 8.74
C ASN A 43 -6.66 1.08 9.73
N THR A 44 -6.89 2.30 9.24
CA THR A 44 -7.24 3.46 10.08
C THR A 44 -8.69 3.47 10.57
N SER A 45 -9.54 2.57 10.07
CA SER A 45 -10.96 2.50 10.41
C SER A 45 -11.35 1.13 11.01
N PRO A 46 -12.34 1.10 11.91
CA PRO A 46 -13.01 2.25 12.52
C PRO A 46 -12.17 2.92 13.62
N ALA A 47 -12.41 4.20 13.87
CA ALA A 47 -11.82 4.91 15.00
C ALA A 47 -12.26 4.29 16.35
N PRO A 48 -11.47 4.41 17.43
CA PRO A 48 -10.24 5.20 17.54
C PRO A 48 -8.96 4.49 17.08
N ASP A 49 -8.89 3.16 17.22
CA ASP A 49 -7.64 2.42 17.06
C ASP A 49 -7.46 1.80 15.67
N GLY A 50 -8.52 1.80 14.84
CA GLY A 50 -8.50 1.14 13.55
C GLY A 50 -8.69 -0.37 13.64
N THR A 51 -8.20 -1.11 12.65
CA THR A 51 -8.27 -2.57 12.65
C THR A 51 -6.99 -3.17 12.06
N PRO A 52 -6.28 -4.01 12.83
CA PRO A 52 -5.17 -4.79 12.30
C PRO A 52 -5.68 -6.05 11.57
N TYR A 53 -5.12 -6.32 10.39
CA TYR A 53 -5.31 -7.54 9.61
C TYR A 53 -3.99 -8.30 9.58
N SER A 54 -3.99 -9.53 10.08
CA SER A 54 -2.78 -10.35 10.17
C SER A 54 -2.86 -11.57 9.25
N GLY A 55 -1.78 -11.78 8.51
CA GLY A 55 -1.60 -12.86 7.56
C GLY A 55 -2.23 -12.58 6.20
N ARG A 56 -1.64 -13.19 5.15
CA ARG A 56 -2.03 -12.92 3.75
C ARG A 56 -3.53 -13.10 3.50
N VAL A 57 -4.17 -14.09 4.11
CA VAL A 57 -5.62 -14.35 3.92
C VAL A 57 -6.48 -13.18 4.37
N ALA A 58 -6.23 -12.64 5.57
CA ALA A 58 -7.03 -11.53 6.11
C ALA A 58 -6.79 -10.24 5.32
N VAL A 59 -5.53 -9.98 4.93
CA VAL A 59 -5.17 -8.79 4.13
C VAL A 59 -5.72 -8.87 2.71
N THR A 60 -5.74 -10.07 2.10
CA THR A 60 -6.37 -10.29 0.78
C THR A 60 -7.85 -9.92 0.82
N ALA A 61 -8.59 -10.47 1.79
CA ALA A 61 -10.03 -10.21 1.94
C ALA A 61 -10.34 -8.72 2.14
N PHE A 62 -9.51 -8.00 2.90
CA PHE A 62 -9.63 -6.56 3.07
C PHE A 62 -9.51 -5.81 1.73
N TRP A 63 -8.45 -6.08 0.95
CA TRP A 63 -8.22 -5.37 -0.31
C TRP A 63 -9.25 -5.70 -1.39
N GLU A 64 -9.72 -6.95 -1.47
CA GLU A 64 -10.81 -7.33 -2.37
C GLU A 64 -12.09 -6.57 -2.06
N GLU A 65 -12.46 -6.45 -0.78
CA GLU A 65 -13.66 -5.72 -0.38
C GLU A 65 -13.49 -4.22 -0.59
N PHE A 66 -12.33 -3.66 -0.24
CA PHE A 66 -12.03 -2.25 -0.45
C PHE A 66 -12.16 -1.86 -1.93
N LEU A 67 -11.54 -2.61 -2.85
CA LEU A 67 -11.58 -2.32 -4.28
C LEU A 67 -12.96 -2.58 -4.90
N ARG A 68 -13.73 -3.53 -4.37
CA ARG A 68 -15.13 -3.74 -4.75
C ARG A 68 -15.99 -2.53 -4.38
N ALA A 69 -15.80 -1.98 -3.18
CA ALA A 69 -16.54 -0.83 -2.68
C ALA A 69 -16.08 0.50 -3.31
N ALA A 70 -14.80 0.59 -3.70
CA ALA A 70 -14.19 1.75 -4.32
C ALA A 70 -13.59 1.42 -5.70
N PRO A 71 -14.42 1.17 -6.73
CA PRO A 71 -13.96 0.73 -8.06
C PRO A 71 -13.17 1.80 -8.83
N HIS A 72 -13.16 3.03 -8.34
CA HIS A 72 -12.37 4.13 -8.88
C HIS A 72 -11.28 4.59 -7.92
N ALA A 73 -10.91 3.76 -6.95
CA ALA A 73 -9.82 4.03 -6.04
C ALA A 73 -8.52 4.25 -6.83
N HIS A 74 -7.86 5.37 -6.55
CA HIS A 74 -6.53 5.67 -7.08
C HIS A 74 -5.66 6.33 -6.00
N PHE A 75 -4.45 5.80 -5.84
CA PHE A 75 -3.45 6.26 -4.89
C PHE A 75 -2.25 6.85 -5.64
N GLU A 76 -2.14 8.17 -5.62
CA GLU A 76 -0.98 8.88 -6.17
C GLU A 76 0.13 8.93 -5.12
N VAL A 77 1.32 8.41 -5.45
CA VAL A 77 2.52 8.55 -4.61
C VAL A 77 3.06 9.98 -4.76
N GLU A 78 2.97 10.77 -3.70
CA GLU A 78 3.43 12.16 -3.70
C GLU A 78 4.91 12.27 -3.32
N GLU A 79 5.35 11.42 -2.40
CA GLU A 79 6.75 11.36 -1.94
C GLU A 79 7.01 9.97 -1.34
N MET A 80 8.20 9.42 -1.59
CA MET A 80 8.66 8.19 -0.96
C MET A 80 10.12 8.32 -0.56
N PHE A 81 10.43 7.95 0.67
CA PHE A 81 11.80 7.94 1.19
C PHE A 81 11.96 6.78 2.17
N GLY A 82 13.19 6.32 2.35
CA GLY A 82 13.47 5.16 3.16
C GLY A 82 14.92 4.71 3.09
N GLN A 83 15.22 3.65 3.83
CA GLN A 83 16.52 2.99 3.79
C GLN A 83 16.35 1.52 4.15
N GLY A 84 16.98 0.65 3.35
CA GLY A 84 17.01 -0.78 3.58
C GLY A 84 15.62 -1.40 3.48
N ASP A 85 15.17 -1.96 4.61
CA ASP A 85 13.92 -2.68 4.81
C ASP A 85 12.76 -1.77 5.24
N ARG A 86 12.97 -0.45 5.35
CA ARG A 86 11.93 0.49 5.77
C ARG A 86 11.73 1.61 4.75
N CYS A 87 10.48 1.98 4.52
CA CYS A 87 10.15 3.17 3.76
C CYS A 87 8.86 3.83 4.24
N VAL A 88 8.76 5.12 3.97
CA VAL A 88 7.60 5.95 4.21
C VAL A 88 7.07 6.41 2.85
N VAL A 89 5.75 6.36 2.69
CA VAL A 89 5.07 6.83 1.48
C VAL A 89 4.04 7.86 1.88
N ARG A 90 4.14 9.06 1.32
CA ARG A 90 3.05 10.03 1.30
C ARG A 90 2.22 9.82 0.06
N TRP A 91 0.92 9.78 0.23
CA TRP A 91 0.01 9.48 -0.86
C TRP A 91 -1.25 10.36 -0.83
N LYS A 92 -1.90 10.43 -1.99
CA LYS A 92 -3.24 11.00 -2.14
C LYS A 92 -4.18 9.94 -2.70
N TYR A 93 -5.19 9.57 -1.91
CA TYR A 93 -6.25 8.64 -2.30
C TYR A 93 -7.44 9.42 -2.85
N SER A 94 -7.92 9.05 -4.03
CA SER A 94 -9.11 9.61 -4.68
C SER A 94 -10.07 8.52 -5.13
N TRP A 95 -11.38 8.82 -5.19
CA TRP A 95 -12.44 7.79 -5.34
C TRP A 95 -13.60 8.14 -6.30
N GLY A 96 -13.48 9.10 -7.21
CA GLY A 96 -14.61 9.50 -8.08
C GLY A 96 -14.93 8.45 -9.18
N ALA A 97 -16.17 7.99 -9.44
CA ALA A 97 -17.49 8.46 -9.01
C ALA A 97 -18.54 7.37 -8.68
N SER A 98 -19.11 7.48 -7.48
CA SER A 98 -20.56 7.59 -7.21
C SER A 98 -20.74 8.37 -5.90
N GLY A 99 -20.88 9.71 -5.99
CA GLY A 99 -20.95 10.63 -4.82
C GLY A 99 -20.21 11.98 -4.98
N GLY A 100 -19.46 12.18 -6.07
CA GLY A 100 -18.66 13.38 -6.34
C GLY A 100 -17.14 13.16 -6.17
N PRO A 101 -16.29 14.06 -6.70
CA PRO A 101 -14.84 13.93 -6.56
C PRO A 101 -14.42 14.24 -5.11
N GLY A 102 -13.91 13.23 -4.41
CA GLY A 102 -13.31 13.36 -3.10
C GLY A 102 -11.88 12.85 -3.09
N HIS A 103 -11.08 13.35 -2.17
CA HIS A 103 -9.75 12.82 -1.89
C HIS A 103 -9.39 12.98 -0.42
N VAL A 104 -8.46 12.15 0.04
CA VAL A 104 -7.78 12.29 1.33
C VAL A 104 -6.29 12.05 1.11
N ARG A 105 -5.46 12.64 1.97
CA ARG A 105 -4.02 12.41 1.99
C ARG A 105 -3.66 11.61 3.22
N GLY A 106 -2.67 10.75 3.08
CA GLY A 106 -2.20 9.90 4.16
C GLY A 106 -0.72 9.59 4.04
N VAL A 107 -0.24 8.87 5.03
CA VAL A 107 1.13 8.39 5.11
C VAL A 107 1.11 6.95 5.56
N ASP A 108 1.79 6.10 4.81
CA ASP A 108 2.03 4.71 5.20
C ASP A 108 3.50 4.54 5.58
N VAL A 109 3.73 3.76 6.64
CA VAL A 109 5.07 3.38 7.11
C VAL A 109 5.21 1.88 6.95
N PHE A 110 6.17 1.47 6.12
CA PHE A 110 6.39 0.08 5.78
C PHE A 110 7.65 -0.48 6.41
N ARG A 111 7.59 -1.77 6.73
CA ARG A 111 8.74 -2.64 6.89
C ARG A 111 8.60 -3.81 5.90
N VAL A 112 9.65 -4.11 5.16
CA VAL A 112 9.70 -5.13 4.10
C VAL A 112 10.90 -6.04 4.37
N THR A 113 10.65 -7.28 4.77
CA THR A 113 11.67 -8.25 5.20
C THR A 113 11.80 -9.43 4.25
#